data_AF-A0A135WJ75-F1
#
_entry.id   AF-A0A135WJ75-F1
#
_cell.length_a   1.000
_cell.length_b   1.000
_cell.length_c   1.000
_cell.angle_alpha   90.00
_cell.angle_beta   90.00
_cell.angle_gamma   90.00
#
_symmetry.space_group_name_H-M   'P 1'
#
loop_
_entity.id
_entity.type
_entity.pdbx_description
1 polymer ?
#
loop_
_entity_poly.entity_id
_entity_poly.type
_entity_poly.pdbx_seq_one_letter_code
_entity_poly.pdbx_strand_id
1 'polypeptide(L)'
;MRKILPLLLVLLAVMIQAQQYPLVVYNFSPVAVTKLKIKATDPTTWTQDCHPIVSGETAGPMLPGTTVTYDLLNTSATKTPPINQWDAMSHYIGIPDAIYNVNAGATLPSALTSIINWQSIIIEFANGETIDLGRGCVQPGTPTFNSGPTPSGRTASTNTLATPAQQVVTIF
;
A
#
# COMPACT_ATOMS: atom_id res chain seq x y z
N MET A 1 -22.81 3.08 35.31
CA MET A 1 -21.69 3.73 34.58
C MET A 1 -20.42 2.87 34.45
N ARG A 2 -20.12 1.90 35.34
CA ARG A 2 -18.92 1.02 35.26
C ARG A 2 -18.78 0.12 34.02
N LYS A 3 -19.85 -0.11 33.24
CA LYS A 3 -19.82 -0.98 32.02
C LYS A 3 -19.72 -0.22 30.70
N ILE A 4 -19.82 1.11 30.72
CA ILE A 4 -19.73 1.94 29.51
C ILE A 4 -18.28 2.11 29.09
N LEU A 5 -17.37 2.30 30.04
CA LEU A 5 -15.94 2.44 29.80
C LEU A 5 -15.29 1.23 29.10
N PRO A 6 -15.51 -0.03 29.53
CA PRO A 6 -14.98 -1.19 28.80
C PRO A 6 -15.63 -1.34 27.41
N LEU A 7 -16.91 -0.98 27.24
CA LEU A 7 -17.56 -1.02 25.92
C LEU A 7 -16.95 0.04 24.98
N LEU A 8 -16.68 1.25 25.47
CA LEU A 8 -16.01 2.31 24.72
C LEU A 8 -14.57 1.93 24.37
N LEU A 9 -13.84 1.29 25.28
CA LEU A 9 -12.49 0.77 25.02
C LEU A 9 -12.51 -0.36 23.98
N VAL A 10 -13.50 -1.26 24.04
CA VAL A 10 -13.69 -2.31 23.04
C VAL A 10 -14.07 -1.71 21.68
N LEU A 11 -14.98 -0.73 21.63
CA LEU A 11 -15.32 -0.01 20.39
C LEU A 11 -14.11 0.73 19.81
N LEU A 12 -13.31 1.39 20.66
CA LEU A 12 -12.08 2.05 20.24
C LEU A 12 -11.08 1.03 19.69
N ALA A 13 -10.87 -0.10 20.38
CA ALA A 13 -9.99 -1.18 19.94
C ALA A 13 -10.46 -1.82 18.63
N VAL A 14 -11.78 -1.99 18.45
CA VAL A 14 -12.39 -2.49 17.21
C VAL A 14 -12.21 -1.49 16.07
N MET A 15 -12.38 -0.18 16.31
CA MET A 15 -12.12 0.85 15.30
C MET A 15 -10.64 0.94 14.92
N ILE A 16 -9.72 0.73 15.88
CA ILE A 16 -8.28 0.68 15.62
C ILE A 16 -7.92 -0.56 14.79
N GLN A 17 -8.48 -1.74 15.09
CA GLN A 17 -8.20 -2.96 14.33
C GLN A 17 -8.89 -3.04 12.97
N ALA A 18 -10.08 -2.44 12.82
CA ALA A 18 -10.83 -2.47 11.56
C ALA A 18 -10.18 -1.65 10.43
N GLN A 19 -9.11 -0.90 10.70
CA GLN A 19 -8.44 -0.02 9.74
C GLN A 19 -6.98 -0.37 9.43
N GLN A 20 -6.41 -1.42 10.05
CA GLN A 20 -4.97 -1.67 9.98
C GLN A 20 -4.67 -3.02 9.35
N TYR A 21 -4.71 -3.06 8.02
CA TYR A 21 -4.02 -4.11 7.29
C TYR A 21 -2.78 -3.51 6.64
N PRO A 22 -1.59 -3.70 7.21
CA PRO A 22 -0.39 -3.11 6.66
C PRO A 22 0.02 -3.78 5.35
N LEU A 23 0.66 -2.99 4.50
CA LEU A 23 1.48 -3.47 3.39
C LEU A 23 2.92 -3.64 3.89
N VAL A 24 3.38 -4.87 3.95
CA VAL A 24 4.76 -5.23 4.27
C VAL A 24 5.50 -5.56 2.99
N VAL A 25 6.66 -4.96 2.78
CA VAL A 25 7.51 -5.25 1.61
C VAL A 25 8.85 -5.76 2.11
N TYR A 26 9.30 -6.90 1.58
CA TYR A 26 10.61 -7.50 1.80
C TYR A 26 11.43 -7.43 0.53
N ASN A 27 12.65 -6.88 0.62
CA ASN A 27 13.61 -6.94 -0.48
C ASN A 27 14.68 -8.00 -0.16
N PHE A 28 14.46 -9.25 -0.56
CA PHE A 28 15.47 -10.31 -0.50
C PHE A 28 16.37 -10.34 -1.74
N SER A 29 16.10 -9.49 -2.75
CA SER A 29 16.95 -9.41 -3.92
C SER A 29 18.33 -8.85 -3.57
N PRO A 30 19.39 -9.24 -4.30
CA PRO A 30 20.75 -8.75 -4.06
C PRO A 30 20.95 -7.30 -4.50
N VAL A 31 19.89 -6.60 -4.95
CA VAL A 31 19.96 -5.23 -5.46
C VAL A 31 18.97 -4.31 -4.77
N ALA A 32 19.26 -3.01 -4.80
CA ALA A 32 18.33 -2.02 -4.32
C ALA A 32 17.12 -1.90 -5.26
N VAL A 33 15.93 -1.86 -4.67
CA VAL A 33 14.73 -1.35 -5.34
C VAL A 33 14.81 0.17 -5.26
N THR A 34 14.92 0.85 -6.40
CA THR A 34 15.05 2.30 -6.46
C THR A 34 13.74 2.99 -6.13
N LYS A 35 12.62 2.42 -6.59
CA LYS A 35 11.27 2.94 -6.32
C LYS A 35 10.26 1.81 -6.15
N LEU A 36 9.39 1.97 -5.16
CA LEU A 36 8.10 1.29 -5.11
C LEU A 36 7.04 2.32 -5.46
N LYS A 37 6.28 2.10 -6.54
CA LYS A 37 5.13 2.93 -6.90
C LYS A 37 3.86 2.18 -6.57
N ILE A 38 3.08 2.72 -5.65
CA ILE A 38 1.86 2.09 -5.12
C ILE A 38 0.67 2.86 -5.66
N LYS A 39 -0.28 2.11 -6.23
CA LYS A 39 -1.57 2.63 -6.68
C LYS A 39 -2.67 1.98 -5.86
N ALA A 40 -3.38 2.75 -5.05
CA ALA A 40 -4.50 2.33 -4.23
C ALA A 40 -5.85 2.59 -4.93
N THR A 41 -6.80 1.68 -4.74
CA THR A 41 -8.19 1.77 -5.21
C THR A 41 -9.16 1.73 -4.02
N ASP A 42 -10.44 1.99 -4.30
CA ASP A 42 -11.49 1.93 -3.28
C ASP A 42 -11.95 0.47 -3.10
N PRO A 43 -11.89 -0.10 -1.87
CA PRO A 43 -12.38 -1.45 -1.57
C PRO A 43 -13.90 -1.62 -1.71
N THR A 44 -14.65 -0.56 -1.97
CA THR A 44 -16.10 -0.61 -2.18
C THR A 44 -16.50 -0.58 -3.65
N THR A 45 -15.62 -0.08 -4.54
CA THR A 45 -15.92 0.05 -5.98
C THR A 45 -15.18 -0.96 -6.85
N TRP A 46 -14.35 -1.84 -6.28
CA TRP A 46 -13.51 -2.82 -7.02
C TRP A 46 -14.27 -3.74 -7.99
N THR A 47 -15.58 -3.94 -7.82
CA THR A 47 -16.40 -4.78 -8.70
C THR A 47 -16.79 -4.07 -10.00
N GLN A 48 -16.78 -2.74 -10.01
CA GLN A 48 -17.29 -1.92 -11.10
C GLN A 48 -16.16 -1.21 -11.81
N ASP A 49 -15.16 -0.79 -11.03
CA ASP A 49 -14.11 0.05 -11.55
C ASP A 49 -12.85 0.02 -10.68
N CYS A 50 -11.74 -0.32 -11.30
CA CYS A 50 -10.46 -0.54 -10.63
C CYS A 50 -9.56 0.66 -10.83
N HIS A 51 -10.15 1.84 -11.01
CA HIS A 51 -9.36 3.05 -11.15
C HIS A 51 -8.57 3.30 -9.86
N PRO A 52 -7.28 3.61 -10.00
CA PRO A 52 -6.46 3.99 -8.87
C PRO A 52 -6.94 5.35 -8.37
N ILE A 53 -7.51 5.39 -7.17
CA ILE A 53 -7.98 6.61 -6.52
C ILE A 53 -6.84 7.40 -5.89
N VAL A 54 -5.74 6.73 -5.57
CA VAL A 54 -4.57 7.34 -4.93
C VAL A 54 -3.31 6.67 -5.45
N SER A 55 -2.26 7.44 -5.70
CA SER A 55 -0.95 6.91 -6.08
C SER A 55 0.19 7.61 -5.34
N GLY A 56 1.27 6.89 -5.09
CA GLY A 56 2.44 7.42 -4.39
C GLY A 56 3.68 6.60 -4.69
N GLU A 57 4.85 7.19 -4.46
CA GLU A 57 6.13 6.52 -4.67
C GLU A 57 7.11 6.79 -3.53
N THR A 58 8.02 5.83 -3.31
CA THR A 58 9.04 5.97 -2.28
C THR A 58 10.06 7.04 -2.61
N ALA A 59 10.34 7.92 -1.65
CA ALA A 59 11.36 8.96 -1.73
C ALA A 59 12.73 8.41 -1.27
N GLY A 60 13.21 7.37 -1.93
CA GLY A 60 14.49 6.72 -1.67
C GLY A 60 14.46 5.22 -1.95
N PRO A 61 15.64 4.58 -2.04
CA PRO A 61 15.73 3.16 -2.33
C PRO A 61 15.42 2.30 -1.12
N MET A 62 14.88 1.11 -1.39
CA MET A 62 14.84 0.02 -0.43
C MET A 62 16.04 -0.89 -0.68
N LEU A 63 16.96 -0.94 0.29
CA LEU A 63 18.22 -1.68 0.20
C LEU A 63 18.01 -3.21 0.23
N PRO A 64 18.98 -4.00 -0.26
CA PRO A 64 18.98 -5.45 -0.09
C PRO A 64 18.84 -5.87 1.38
N GLY A 65 18.04 -6.91 1.63
CA GLY A 65 17.83 -7.51 2.95
C GLY A 65 16.96 -6.68 3.91
N THR A 66 16.35 -5.57 3.46
CA THR A 66 15.52 -4.75 4.34
C THR A 66 14.03 -5.08 4.23
N THR A 67 13.26 -4.52 5.16
CA THR A 67 11.81 -4.64 5.23
C THR A 67 11.22 -3.26 5.52
N VAL A 68 10.08 -2.96 4.91
CA VAL A 68 9.30 -1.77 5.22
C VAL A 68 7.84 -2.14 5.42
N THR A 69 7.19 -1.50 6.40
CA THR A 69 5.79 -1.70 6.73
C THR A 69 5.05 -0.38 6.65
N TYR A 70 4.08 -0.29 5.73
CA TYR A 70 3.19 0.84 5.59
C TYR A 70 1.81 0.46 6.14
N ASP A 71 1.39 1.13 7.20
CA ASP A 71 0.10 0.85 7.85
C ASP A 71 -1.02 1.69 7.22
N LEU A 72 -0.76 2.98 6.99
CA LEU A 72 -1.70 3.97 6.44
C LEU A 72 -0.99 4.93 5.50
N LEU A 73 -1.74 5.50 4.53
CA LEU A 73 -1.19 6.53 3.63
C LEU A 73 -0.70 7.75 4.41
N ASN A 74 -1.47 8.20 5.41
CA ASN A 74 -1.13 9.36 6.24
C ASN A 74 0.14 9.22 7.09
N THR A 75 0.56 7.99 7.41
CA THR A 75 1.76 7.75 8.23
C THR A 75 2.96 7.28 7.40
N SER A 76 2.80 7.15 6.08
CA SER A 76 3.81 6.59 5.19
C SER A 76 5.11 7.41 5.09
N ALA A 77 5.07 8.72 5.39
CA ALA A 77 6.27 9.56 5.48
C ALA A 77 7.19 9.20 6.67
N THR A 78 6.68 8.46 7.67
CA THR A 78 7.47 8.05 8.85
C THR A 78 8.26 6.76 8.64
N LYS A 79 8.12 6.13 7.47
CA LYS A 79 8.71 4.82 7.15
C LYS A 79 10.02 4.99 6.37
N THR A 80 10.78 3.90 6.23
CA THR A 80 12.04 3.90 5.48
C THR A 80 12.03 2.77 4.45
N PRO A 81 12.08 3.08 3.13
CA PRO A 81 11.99 4.42 2.57
C PRO A 81 10.62 5.08 2.84
N PRO A 82 10.54 6.42 2.90
CA PRO A 82 9.26 7.11 3.14
C PRO A 82 8.47 7.26 1.84
N ILE A 83 7.15 7.39 1.94
CA ILE A 83 6.30 7.94 0.87
C ILE A 83 5.81 9.30 1.36
N ASN A 84 6.34 10.36 0.77
CA ASN A 84 6.12 11.72 1.28
C ASN A 84 4.84 12.36 0.75
N GLN A 85 4.34 11.87 -0.38
CA GLN A 85 3.24 12.48 -1.10
C GLN A 85 2.35 11.41 -1.74
N TRP A 86 1.05 11.68 -1.71
CA TRP A 86 0.03 10.91 -2.39
C TRP A 86 -0.75 11.80 -3.35
N ASP A 87 -0.85 11.38 -4.60
CA ASP A 87 -1.70 12.01 -5.60
C ASP A 87 -3.05 11.31 -5.60
N ALA A 88 -4.08 12.01 -5.13
CA ALA A 88 -5.45 11.52 -5.11
C ALA A 88 -6.17 11.94 -6.39
N MET A 89 -6.60 10.94 -7.14
CA MET A 89 -7.45 11.06 -8.32
C MET A 89 -8.80 10.44 -7.93
N SER A 90 -9.58 11.07 -7.06
CA SER A 90 -10.70 10.44 -6.36
C SER A 90 -12.07 11.07 -6.65
N HIS A 91 -12.17 11.96 -7.64
CA HIS A 91 -13.42 12.70 -7.92
C HIS A 91 -14.62 11.79 -8.19
N TYR A 92 -14.39 10.60 -8.75
CA TYR A 92 -15.42 9.60 -9.05
C TYR A 92 -16.00 8.93 -7.80
N ILE A 93 -15.33 9.02 -6.65
CA ILE A 93 -15.87 8.64 -5.33
C ILE A 93 -16.32 9.86 -4.51
N GLY A 94 -16.49 11.02 -5.16
CA GLY A 94 -16.98 12.25 -4.54
C GLY A 94 -15.94 13.03 -3.72
N ILE A 95 -14.65 12.71 -3.86
CA ILE A 95 -13.55 13.39 -3.17
C ILE A 95 -12.72 14.17 -4.20
N PRO A 96 -12.54 15.50 -4.05
CA PRO A 96 -11.77 16.28 -5.01
C PRO A 96 -10.36 15.74 -5.23
N ASP A 97 -9.92 15.74 -6.49
CA ASP A 97 -8.55 15.40 -6.84
C ASP A 97 -7.58 16.38 -6.19
N ALA A 98 -6.55 15.86 -5.54
CA ALA A 98 -5.60 16.67 -4.80
C ALA A 98 -4.30 15.93 -4.52
N ILE A 99 -3.22 16.70 -4.42
CA ILE A 99 -1.93 16.20 -3.96
C ILE A 99 -1.82 16.43 -2.44
N TYR A 100 -1.59 15.36 -1.69
CA TYR A 100 -1.40 15.37 -0.25
C TYR A 100 0.07 15.12 0.10
N ASN A 101 0.79 16.17 0.49
CA ASN A 101 2.14 16.04 1.04
C ASN A 101 2.09 15.69 2.54
N VAL A 102 2.03 14.40 2.84
CA VAL A 102 1.94 13.87 4.21
C VAL A 102 3.21 14.14 5.02
N ASN A 103 4.37 14.30 4.38
CA ASN A 103 5.59 14.74 5.06
C ASN A 103 5.52 16.20 5.53
N ALA A 104 4.76 17.04 4.82
CA ALA A 104 4.48 18.42 5.22
C ALA A 104 3.25 18.55 6.16
N GLY A 105 2.69 17.43 6.63
CA GLY A 105 1.55 17.40 7.55
C GLY A 105 0.17 17.46 6.87
N ALA A 106 0.09 17.37 5.55
CA ALA A 106 -1.21 17.21 4.87
C ALA A 106 -1.84 15.86 5.28
N THR A 107 -3.16 15.83 5.43
CA THR A 107 -3.90 14.64 5.83
C THR A 107 -4.89 14.25 4.74
N LEU A 108 -4.80 13.02 4.26
CA LEU A 108 -5.77 12.44 3.34
C LEU A 108 -7.11 12.18 4.08
N PRO A 109 -8.25 12.38 3.40
CA PRO A 109 -9.58 11.99 3.91
C PRO A 109 -9.63 10.53 4.32
N SER A 110 -10.47 10.18 5.30
CA SER A 110 -10.59 8.82 5.87
C SER A 110 -10.93 7.74 4.84
N ALA A 111 -11.64 8.10 3.76
CA ALA A 111 -11.93 7.18 2.66
C ALA A 111 -10.69 6.80 1.83
N LEU A 112 -9.61 7.58 1.94
CA LEU A 112 -8.37 7.42 1.18
C LEU A 112 -7.19 6.94 2.05
N THR A 113 -7.38 6.54 3.30
CA THR A 113 -6.22 6.24 4.18
C THR A 113 -5.67 4.83 4.06
N SER A 114 -6.37 3.95 3.36
CA SER A 114 -6.11 2.51 3.36
C SER A 114 -5.14 2.09 2.25
N ILE A 115 -3.96 1.59 2.62
CA ILE A 115 -2.92 1.15 1.66
C ILE A 115 -3.10 -0.30 1.18
N ILE A 116 -3.81 -1.14 1.93
CA ILE A 116 -4.07 -2.55 1.57
C ILE A 116 -4.86 -2.70 0.27
N ASN A 117 -5.62 -1.67 -0.11
CA ASN A 117 -6.42 -1.71 -1.32
C ASN A 117 -5.62 -1.34 -2.56
N TRP A 118 -4.32 -1.67 -2.62
CA TRP A 118 -3.51 -1.41 -3.80
C TRP A 118 -3.98 -2.20 -5.02
N GLN A 119 -4.21 -1.53 -6.13
CA GLN A 119 -4.46 -2.12 -7.44
C GLN A 119 -3.17 -2.62 -8.09
N SER A 120 -2.10 -1.84 -7.99
CA SER A 120 -0.79 -2.18 -8.56
C SER A 120 0.35 -1.68 -7.68
N ILE A 121 1.42 -2.47 -7.63
CA ILE A 121 2.72 -2.11 -7.07
C ILE A 121 3.76 -2.32 -8.16
N ILE A 122 4.35 -1.23 -8.64
CA ILE A 122 5.45 -1.26 -9.60
C ILE A 122 6.75 -1.16 -8.82
N ILE A 123 7.60 -2.17 -9.00
CA ILE A 123 8.93 -2.30 -8.39
C ILE A 123 9.94 -1.91 -9.45
N GLU A 124 10.73 -0.87 -9.22
CA GLU A 124 11.81 -0.44 -10.11
C GLU A 124 13.16 -0.77 -9.48
N PHE A 125 14.05 -1.39 -10.24
CA PHE A 125 15.40 -1.73 -9.80
C PHE A 125 16.43 -0.71 -10.33
N ALA A 126 17.61 -0.68 -9.72
CA ALA A 126 18.69 0.24 -10.10
C ALA A 126 19.17 0.10 -11.56
N ASN A 127 18.96 -1.06 -12.18
CA ASN A 127 19.29 -1.30 -13.60
C ASN A 127 18.15 -0.93 -14.57
N GLY A 128 17.07 -0.31 -14.09
CA GLY A 128 15.92 0.09 -14.90
C GLY A 128 14.92 -1.02 -15.20
N GLU A 129 15.17 -2.24 -14.72
CA GLU A 129 14.19 -3.32 -14.81
C GLU A 129 13.01 -3.06 -13.88
N THR A 130 11.85 -3.55 -14.27
CA THR A 130 10.61 -3.35 -13.53
C THR A 130 9.83 -4.65 -13.35
N ILE A 131 9.18 -4.81 -12.21
CA ILE A 131 8.13 -5.80 -12.01
C ILE A 131 6.85 -5.05 -11.65
N ASP A 132 5.75 -5.36 -12.34
CA ASP A 132 4.42 -4.88 -11.99
C ASP A 132 3.62 -6.02 -11.36
N LEU A 133 3.26 -5.82 -10.10
CA LEU A 133 2.36 -6.67 -9.35
C LEU A 133 0.98 -6.02 -9.40
N GLY A 134 0.07 -6.61 -10.17
CA GLY A 134 -1.26 -6.06 -10.41
C GLY A 134 -2.37 -6.95 -9.83
N ARG A 135 -3.49 -6.34 -9.46
CA ARG A 135 -4.67 -7.05 -8.96
C ARG A 135 -5.85 -7.09 -9.91
N GLY A 136 -5.74 -6.52 -11.11
CA GLY A 136 -6.87 -6.44 -12.04
C GLY A 136 -8.11 -5.89 -11.33
N CYS A 137 -9.29 -6.43 -11.65
CA CYS A 137 -10.56 -6.07 -11.03
C CYS A 137 -11.11 -7.10 -10.05
N VAL A 138 -10.24 -7.51 -9.13
CA VAL A 138 -10.55 -8.57 -8.17
C VAL A 138 -10.37 -8.07 -6.74
N GLN A 139 -11.08 -8.71 -5.82
CA GLN A 139 -11.15 -8.36 -4.42
C GLN A 139 -9.78 -7.99 -3.81
N PRO A 140 -9.72 -7.01 -2.88
CA PRO A 140 -8.55 -6.75 -2.02
C PRO A 140 -7.86 -8.01 -1.50
N GLY A 141 -6.56 -8.16 -1.74
CA GLY A 141 -5.76 -9.27 -1.20
C GLY A 141 -5.51 -10.46 -2.12
N THR A 142 -5.95 -10.43 -3.38
CA THR A 142 -5.60 -11.49 -4.34
C THR A 142 -4.92 -10.89 -5.57
N PRO A 143 -3.61 -11.12 -5.78
CA PRO A 143 -2.95 -10.73 -7.03
C PRO A 143 -3.55 -11.53 -8.18
N THR A 144 -3.74 -10.88 -9.33
CA THR A 144 -4.21 -11.54 -10.54
C THR A 144 -3.29 -11.32 -11.73
N PHE A 145 -2.32 -10.43 -11.58
CA PHE A 145 -1.31 -10.14 -12.57
C PHE A 145 0.08 -10.02 -11.93
N ASN A 146 1.06 -10.63 -12.59
CA ASN A 146 2.46 -10.45 -12.30
C ASN A 146 3.16 -10.37 -13.66
N SER A 147 3.91 -9.30 -13.91
CA SER A 147 4.62 -9.11 -15.19
C SER A 147 5.68 -10.19 -15.47
N GLY A 148 5.97 -11.05 -14.48
CA GLY A 148 6.93 -12.13 -14.58
C GLY A 148 8.35 -11.71 -14.19
N PRO A 149 9.33 -12.63 -14.33
CA PRO A 149 10.71 -12.34 -13.99
C PRO A 149 11.30 -11.23 -14.85
N THR A 150 12.20 -10.43 -14.29
CA THR A 150 12.99 -9.47 -15.07
C THR A 150 14.00 -10.19 -15.98
N PRO A 151 14.60 -9.51 -16.98
CA PRO A 151 15.67 -10.10 -17.80
C PRO A 151 16.84 -10.66 -17.00
N SER A 152 17.17 -10.05 -15.86
CA SER A 152 18.19 -10.56 -14.92
C SER A 152 17.70 -11.66 -13.96
N GLY A 153 16.45 -12.13 -14.10
CA GLY A 153 15.89 -13.25 -13.36
C GLY A 153 15.25 -12.90 -12.02
N ARG A 154 15.06 -11.61 -11.70
CA ARG A 154 14.42 -11.19 -10.44
C ARG A 154 12.94 -11.46 -10.48
N THR A 155 12.36 -11.80 -9.33
CA THR A 155 10.92 -12.07 -9.23
C THR A 155 10.33 -11.33 -8.04
N ALA A 156 9.03 -11.13 -8.07
CA ALA A 156 8.31 -10.69 -6.89
C ALA A 156 7.00 -11.45 -6.77
N SER A 157 6.51 -11.61 -5.55
CA SER A 157 5.24 -12.26 -5.26
C SER A 157 4.51 -11.50 -4.17
N THR A 158 3.19 -11.67 -4.13
CA THR A 158 2.37 -11.10 -3.06
C THR A 158 1.59 -12.19 -2.35
N ASN A 159 1.51 -12.11 -1.03
CA ASN A 159 0.74 -13.02 -0.21
C ASN A 159 -0.15 -12.21 0.73
N THR A 160 -1.36 -12.70 0.98
CA THR A 160 -2.22 -12.19 2.04
C THR A 160 -2.17 -13.16 3.20
N LEU A 161 -1.73 -12.67 4.35
CA LEU A 161 -1.74 -13.44 5.59
C LEU A 161 -3.04 -13.14 6.32
N ALA A 162 -3.68 -14.18 6.87
CA ALA A 162 -4.92 -14.04 7.62
C ALA A 162 -4.68 -13.60 9.08
N THR A 163 -3.53 -13.96 9.67
CA THR A 163 -3.21 -13.66 11.08
C THR A 163 -1.69 -13.46 11.28
N PRO A 164 -1.22 -12.25 11.67
CA PRO A 164 -1.96 -10.99 11.61
C PRO A 164 -2.39 -10.71 10.16
N ALA A 165 -3.51 -10.01 10.00
CA ALA A 165 -4.01 -9.74 8.67
C ALA A 165 -3.15 -8.67 7.99
N GLN A 166 -2.40 -9.05 6.96
CA GLN A 166 -1.44 -8.18 6.27
C GLN A 166 -1.24 -8.64 4.83
N GLN A 167 -0.89 -7.69 3.97
CA GLN A 167 -0.39 -8.01 2.64
C GLN A 167 1.13 -7.93 2.63
N VAL A 168 1.74 -8.98 2.10
CA VAL A 168 3.18 -9.13 2.04
C VAL A 168 3.61 -9.15 0.58
N VAL A 169 4.51 -8.26 0.21
CA VAL A 169 5.25 -8.29 -1.05
C VAL A 169 6.64 -8.82 -0.75
N THR A 170 7.06 -9.84 -1.50
CA THR A 170 8.39 -10.41 -1.38
C THR A 170 9.10 -10.31 -2.72
N ILE A 171 10.27 -9.70 -2.72
CA ILE A 171 11.11 -9.45 -3.91
C ILE A 171 12.37 -10.31 -3.80
N PHE A 172 12.71 -11.05 -4.85
CA PHE A 172 13.84 -11.97 -4.94
C PHE A 172 14.75 -11.61 -6.12
#